data_AF-A0A6I2GSI2-F1
#
_entry.id   AF-A0A6I2GSI2-F1
#
_cell.length_a   1.000
_cell.length_b   1.000
_cell.length_c   1.000
_cell.angle_alpha   90.00
_cell.angle_beta   90.00
_cell.angle_gamma   90.00
#
_symmetry.space_group_name_H-M   'P 1'
#
loop_
_entity.id
_entity.type
_entity.pdbx_description
1 polymer ?
#
loop_
_entity_poly.entity_id
_entity_poly.type
_entity_poly.pdbx_seq_one_letter_code
_entity_poly.pdbx_strand_id
1 'polypeptide(L)'
;MTLDESLTCVAHLDACGTQATLWELAEGLAQRYPAEVLWRRLRGMTDPYPRRLLVFALYEQPSSATVATRMRGLDNDTDEEVAYYALNYRVKRCEPDALAKMTSPRSRYDAPCEQWATTFAQVGACRYEPGAPFLVGGLRHACLNVVRASEGALLSIYPDAPKAQLATPEQVAAYFLARMKRRH
;
A
#
# COMPACT_ATOMS: atom_id res chain seq x y z
N MET A 1 -15.30 -8.60 -20.48
CA MET A 1 -13.98 -8.01 -20.74
C MET A 1 -12.88 -9.03 -20.50
N THR A 2 -12.20 -9.49 -21.55
CA THR A 2 -11.01 -10.34 -21.49
C THR A 2 -9.78 -9.55 -21.01
N LEU A 3 -8.65 -10.22 -20.79
CA LEU A 3 -7.40 -9.55 -20.42
C LEU A 3 -6.99 -8.51 -21.47
N ASP A 4 -6.96 -8.90 -22.75
CA ASP A 4 -6.54 -7.99 -23.82
C ASP A 4 -7.54 -6.84 -24.02
N GLU A 5 -8.84 -7.10 -23.90
CA GLU A 5 -9.86 -6.04 -23.91
C GLU A 5 -9.64 -5.04 -22.78
N SER A 6 -9.31 -5.51 -21.56
CA SER A 6 -9.02 -4.62 -20.42
C SER A 6 -7.74 -3.81 -20.62
N LEU A 7 -6.71 -4.38 -21.24
CA LEU A 7 -5.46 -3.67 -21.53
C LEU A 7 -5.64 -2.62 -22.64
N THR A 8 -6.34 -2.97 -23.71
CA THR A 8 -6.68 -2.02 -24.78
C THR A 8 -7.58 -0.91 -24.26
N CYS A 9 -8.53 -1.24 -23.39
CA CYS A 9 -9.40 -0.28 -22.73
C CYS A 9 -8.62 0.81 -21.98
N VAL A 10 -7.68 0.44 -21.12
CA VAL A 10 -6.94 1.43 -20.31
C VAL A 10 -5.87 2.16 -21.12
N ALA A 11 -5.40 1.58 -22.23
CA ALA A 11 -4.54 2.28 -23.19
C ALA A 11 -5.31 3.37 -23.97
N HIS A 12 -6.63 3.21 -24.12
CA HIS A 12 -7.49 4.10 -24.90
C HIS A 12 -8.80 4.38 -24.14
N LEU A 13 -8.71 5.19 -23.08
CA LEU A 13 -9.83 5.48 -22.18
C LEU A 13 -11.08 5.97 -22.93
N ASP A 14 -10.91 6.80 -23.97
CA ASP A 14 -12.00 7.33 -24.80
C ASP A 14 -12.73 6.24 -25.61
N ALA A 15 -12.04 5.15 -25.95
CA ALA A 15 -12.58 4.04 -26.73
C ALA A 15 -13.21 2.97 -25.84
N CYS A 16 -12.99 3.00 -24.53
CA CYS A 16 -13.33 1.87 -23.68
C CYS A 16 -14.83 1.75 -23.35
N GLY A 17 -15.60 2.84 -23.42
CA GLY A 17 -17.07 2.81 -23.19
C GLY A 17 -17.51 2.25 -21.83
N THR A 18 -16.57 1.91 -20.94
CA THR A 18 -16.83 1.37 -19.61
C THR A 18 -16.88 2.48 -18.58
N GLN A 19 -17.76 2.33 -17.59
CA GLN A 19 -17.73 3.16 -16.38
C GLN A 19 -16.80 2.58 -15.29
N ALA A 20 -16.23 1.40 -15.54
CA ALA A 20 -15.35 0.72 -14.57
C ALA A 20 -14.06 1.52 -14.35
N THR A 21 -13.75 1.76 -13.08
CA THR A 21 -12.49 2.33 -12.63
C THR A 21 -11.32 1.38 -12.86
N LEU A 22 -10.10 1.92 -12.82
CA LEU A 22 -8.87 1.12 -12.90
C LEU A 22 -8.83 0.02 -11.82
N TRP A 23 -9.36 0.32 -10.63
CA TRP A 23 -9.43 -0.62 -9.50
C TRP A 23 -10.40 -1.77 -9.73
N GLU A 24 -11.60 -1.50 -10.23
CA GLU A 24 -12.59 -2.54 -10.53
C GLU A 24 -12.09 -3.47 -11.65
N LEU A 25 -11.39 -2.91 -12.65
CA LEU A 25 -10.72 -3.71 -13.67
C LEU A 25 -9.60 -4.56 -13.06
N ALA A 26 -8.77 -3.99 -12.21
CA ALA A 26 -7.68 -4.69 -11.54
C ALA A 26 -8.19 -5.86 -10.69
N GLU A 27 -9.21 -5.63 -9.87
CA GLU A 27 -9.85 -6.66 -9.04
C GLU A 27 -10.43 -7.78 -9.92
N GLY A 28 -11.17 -7.42 -10.97
CA GLY A 28 -11.72 -8.39 -11.91
C GLY A 28 -10.64 -9.22 -12.62
N LEU A 29 -9.47 -8.64 -12.93
CA LEU A 29 -8.34 -9.39 -13.47
C LEU A 29 -7.69 -10.29 -12.42
N ALA A 30 -7.51 -9.80 -11.19
CA ALA A 30 -6.93 -10.54 -10.08
C ALA A 30 -7.71 -11.82 -9.74
N GLN A 31 -9.04 -11.75 -9.81
CA GLN A 31 -9.94 -12.87 -9.56
C GLN A 31 -9.97 -13.91 -10.71
N ARG A 32 -9.81 -13.46 -11.96
CA ARG A 32 -9.99 -14.32 -13.14
C ARG A 32 -8.70 -14.97 -13.65
N TYR A 33 -7.55 -14.34 -13.43
CA TYR A 33 -6.29 -14.80 -14.02
C TYR A 33 -5.25 -15.16 -12.95
N PRO A 34 -4.52 -16.28 -13.12
CA PRO A 34 -3.37 -16.59 -12.26
C PRO A 34 -2.28 -15.52 -12.32
N ALA A 35 -1.54 -15.35 -11.22
CA ALA A 35 -0.39 -14.45 -11.11
C ALA A 35 0.59 -14.57 -12.29
N GLU A 36 0.85 -15.80 -12.73
CA GLU A 36 1.77 -16.14 -13.81
C GLU A 36 1.35 -15.51 -15.14
N VAL A 37 0.04 -15.49 -15.41
CA VAL A 37 -0.53 -14.93 -16.63
C VAL A 37 -0.38 -13.42 -16.60
N LEU A 38 -0.78 -12.78 -15.50
CA LEU A 38 -0.67 -11.33 -15.31
C LEU A 38 0.79 -10.86 -15.40
N TRP A 39 1.70 -11.55 -14.71
CA TRP A 39 3.14 -11.24 -14.74
C TRP A 39 3.76 -11.42 -16.12
N ARG A 40 3.40 -12.49 -16.84
CA ARG A 40 3.90 -12.71 -18.20
C ARG A 40 3.49 -11.58 -19.11
N ARG A 41 2.27 -11.06 -18.97
CA ARG A 41 1.75 -9.95 -19.76
C ARG A 41 2.39 -8.61 -19.41
N LEU A 42 2.69 -8.41 -18.12
CA LEU A 42 3.39 -7.21 -17.62
C LEU A 42 4.83 -7.10 -18.14
N ARG A 43 5.49 -8.24 -18.38
CA ARG A 43 6.89 -8.29 -18.80
C ARG A 43 7.09 -7.61 -20.16
N GLY A 44 7.97 -6.62 -20.20
CA GLY A 44 8.29 -5.88 -21.42
C GLY A 44 7.26 -4.81 -21.80
N MET A 45 6.25 -4.57 -20.96
CA MET A 45 5.26 -3.52 -21.16
C MET A 45 5.84 -2.15 -20.77
N THR A 46 5.80 -1.21 -21.69
CA THR A 46 6.30 0.17 -21.52
C THR A 46 5.19 1.20 -21.34
N ASP A 47 3.98 0.92 -21.83
CA ASP A 47 2.83 1.81 -21.66
C ASP A 47 2.42 1.87 -20.18
N PRO A 48 2.42 3.07 -19.55
CA PRO A 48 2.15 3.20 -18.11
C PRO A 48 0.76 2.74 -17.70
N TYR A 49 -0.29 2.95 -18.50
CA TYR A 49 -1.66 2.65 -18.06
C TYR A 49 -1.96 1.14 -17.97
N PRO A 50 -1.71 0.34 -19.02
CA PRO A 50 -1.87 -1.11 -18.95
C PRO A 50 -0.88 -1.74 -17.96
N ARG A 51 0.33 -1.15 -17.81
CA ARG A 51 1.33 -1.60 -16.83
C ARG A 51 0.81 -1.45 -15.40
N ARG A 52 0.28 -0.28 -15.04
CA ARG A 52 -0.33 -0.02 -13.73
C ARG A 52 -1.51 -0.94 -13.45
N LEU A 53 -2.42 -1.12 -14.42
CA LEU A 53 -3.56 -2.05 -14.29
C LEU A 53 -3.09 -3.45 -13.86
N LEU A 54 -2.07 -3.99 -14.51
CA LEU A 54 -1.54 -5.33 -14.20
C LEU A 54 -0.84 -5.38 -12.84
N VAL A 55 -0.14 -4.33 -12.43
CA VAL A 55 0.47 -4.23 -11.10
C VAL A 55 -0.61 -4.16 -10.03
N PHE A 56 -1.69 -3.42 -10.25
CA PHE A 56 -2.80 -3.32 -9.31
C PHE A 56 -3.51 -4.68 -9.21
N ALA A 57 -3.73 -5.36 -10.33
CA ALA A 57 -4.29 -6.71 -10.34
C ALA A 57 -3.41 -7.71 -9.59
N LEU A 58 -2.08 -7.63 -9.74
CA LEU A 58 -1.14 -8.44 -8.95
C LEU A 58 -1.19 -8.07 -7.45
N TYR A 59 -1.38 -6.79 -7.11
CA TYR A 59 -1.49 -6.32 -5.72
C TYR A 59 -2.78 -6.80 -5.03
N GLU A 60 -3.87 -6.96 -5.78
CA GLU A 60 -5.16 -7.51 -5.31
C GLU A 60 -5.17 -9.03 -5.15
N GLN A 61 -4.16 -9.74 -5.68
CA GLN A 61 -4.09 -11.18 -5.48
C GLN A 61 -3.83 -11.57 -4.02
N PRO A 62 -4.30 -12.76 -3.60
CA PRO A 62 -3.97 -13.29 -2.29
C PRO A 62 -2.46 -13.33 -2.05
N SER A 63 -2.08 -13.04 -0.80
CA SER A 63 -0.69 -13.04 -0.36
C SER A 63 0.04 -14.33 -0.72
N SER A 64 1.06 -14.21 -1.57
CA SER A 64 1.86 -15.32 -2.11
C SER A 64 3.32 -14.92 -2.22
N ALA A 65 4.23 -15.84 -1.83
CA ALA A 65 5.66 -15.64 -1.95
C ALA A 65 6.09 -15.45 -3.42
N THR A 66 5.48 -16.18 -4.35
CA THR A 66 5.76 -16.07 -5.80
C THR A 66 5.45 -14.67 -6.33
N VAL A 67 4.29 -14.11 -5.94
CA VAL A 67 3.92 -12.75 -6.33
C VAL A 67 4.85 -11.75 -5.64
N ALA A 68 5.20 -11.95 -4.37
CA ALA A 68 6.09 -11.05 -3.64
C ALA A 68 7.49 -10.97 -4.27
N THR A 69 8.04 -12.09 -4.73
CA THR A 69 9.32 -12.12 -5.47
C THR A 69 9.24 -11.29 -6.75
N ARG A 70 8.12 -11.36 -7.48
CA ARG A 70 7.90 -10.56 -8.70
C ARG A 70 7.76 -9.07 -8.37
N MET A 71 6.94 -8.74 -7.36
CA MET A 71 6.73 -7.38 -6.89
C MET A 71 8.02 -6.73 -6.37
N ARG A 72 8.91 -7.49 -5.72
CA ARG A 72 10.23 -6.98 -5.30
C ARG A 72 11.03 -6.42 -6.47
N GLY A 73 10.93 -7.02 -7.66
CA GLY A 73 11.59 -6.52 -8.86
C GLY A 73 11.04 -5.17 -9.37
N LEU A 74 9.90 -4.72 -8.84
CA LEU A 74 9.22 -3.48 -9.22
C LEU A 74 9.23 -2.42 -8.11
N ASP A 75 9.69 -2.73 -6.89
CA ASP A 75 9.57 -1.77 -5.77
C ASP A 75 10.52 -0.56 -5.87
N ASN A 76 11.41 -0.52 -6.87
CA ASN A 76 12.24 0.62 -7.27
C ASN A 76 11.94 1.09 -8.71
N ASP A 77 10.74 0.81 -9.21
CA ASP A 77 10.33 1.26 -10.55
C ASP A 77 10.35 2.80 -10.63
N THR A 78 10.60 3.31 -11.84
CA THR A 78 10.56 4.74 -12.12
C THR A 78 9.14 5.30 -12.11
N ASP A 79 8.14 4.44 -12.33
CA ASP A 79 6.75 4.77 -12.10
C ASP A 79 6.43 4.61 -10.60
N GLU A 80 6.21 5.74 -9.92
CA GLU A 80 6.01 5.78 -8.46
C GLU A 80 4.78 4.98 -8.00
N GLU A 81 3.71 4.93 -8.78
CA GLU A 81 2.53 4.13 -8.43
C GLU A 81 2.87 2.65 -8.51
N VAL A 82 3.56 2.22 -9.58
CA VAL A 82 4.04 0.84 -9.71
C VAL A 82 4.95 0.47 -8.54
N ALA A 83 5.91 1.32 -8.22
CA ALA A 83 6.83 1.11 -7.10
C ALA A 83 6.09 1.02 -5.76
N TYR A 84 5.12 1.90 -5.54
CA TYR A 84 4.29 1.92 -4.35
C TYR A 84 3.50 0.63 -4.17
N TYR A 85 2.69 0.20 -5.14
CA TYR A 85 1.87 -1.01 -4.98
C TYR A 85 2.70 -2.28 -4.90
N ALA A 86 3.82 -2.33 -5.63
CA ALA A 86 4.77 -3.41 -5.53
C ALA A 86 5.38 -3.51 -4.12
N LEU A 87 5.82 -2.38 -3.55
CA LEU A 87 6.31 -2.33 -2.17
C LEU A 87 5.21 -2.67 -1.17
N ASN A 88 4.02 -2.10 -1.34
CA ASN A 88 2.88 -2.27 -0.43
C ASN A 88 2.37 -3.72 -0.43
N TYR A 89 2.48 -4.45 -1.54
CA TYR A 89 2.21 -5.89 -1.55
C TYR A 89 3.14 -6.68 -0.61
N ARG A 90 4.40 -6.25 -0.51
CA ARG A 90 5.38 -6.85 0.41
C ARG A 90 5.15 -6.40 1.85
N VAL A 91 4.63 -5.17 2.05
CA VAL A 91 4.16 -4.68 3.36
C VAL A 91 2.95 -5.47 3.86
N LYS A 92 1.96 -5.79 3.00
CA LYS A 92 0.86 -6.73 3.31
C LYS A 92 1.36 -8.07 3.89
N ARG A 93 2.57 -8.47 3.52
CA ARG A 93 3.24 -9.71 3.94
C ARG A 93 4.13 -9.56 5.16
N CYS A 94 4.20 -8.36 5.73
CA CYS A 94 5.08 -8.02 6.83
C CYS A 94 6.56 -8.31 6.55
N GLU A 95 7.00 -8.18 5.29
CA GLU A 95 8.42 -8.34 4.95
C GLU A 95 9.23 -7.20 5.60
N PRO A 96 10.21 -7.50 6.49
CA PRO A 96 10.86 -6.46 7.30
C PRO A 96 11.57 -5.37 6.51
N ASP A 97 12.21 -5.72 5.40
CA ASP A 97 12.90 -4.75 4.54
C ASP A 97 11.91 -3.87 3.76
N ALA A 98 10.76 -4.43 3.36
CA ALA A 98 9.69 -3.67 2.73
C ALA A 98 9.03 -2.70 3.71
N LEU A 99 8.77 -3.14 4.95
CA LEU A 99 8.30 -2.29 6.03
C LEU A 99 9.29 -1.17 6.32
N ALA A 100 10.58 -1.49 6.48
CA ALA A 100 11.64 -0.50 6.73
C ALA A 100 11.71 0.55 5.60
N LYS A 101 11.64 0.10 4.35
CA LYS A 101 11.62 0.98 3.18
C LYS A 101 10.36 1.84 3.20
N MET A 102 9.18 1.27 3.35
CA MET A 102 7.90 2.01 3.31
C MET A 102 7.81 3.07 4.41
N THR A 103 8.25 2.74 5.64
CA THR A 103 8.20 3.67 6.77
C THR A 103 9.37 4.66 6.82
N SER A 104 10.29 4.59 5.86
CA SER A 104 11.43 5.51 5.80
C SER A 104 10.96 6.93 5.45
N PRO A 105 11.48 7.98 6.10
CA PRO A 105 11.16 9.37 5.73
C PRO A 105 11.66 9.76 4.33
N ARG A 106 12.52 8.92 3.71
CA ARG A 106 12.99 9.09 2.33
C ARG A 106 12.03 8.53 1.29
N SER A 107 11.09 7.69 1.70
CA SER A 107 10.09 7.13 0.80
C SER A 107 9.05 8.18 0.50
N ARG A 108 8.95 8.55 -0.78
CA ARG A 108 7.95 9.46 -1.31
C ARG A 108 7.25 8.72 -2.43
N TYR A 109 5.96 8.52 -2.25
CA TYR A 109 5.09 7.88 -3.23
C TYR A 109 3.83 8.72 -3.33
N ASP A 110 3.50 9.12 -4.55
CA ASP A 110 2.19 9.70 -4.81
C ASP A 110 1.14 8.58 -4.81
N ALA A 111 0.35 8.52 -3.74
CA ALA A 111 -0.75 7.58 -3.59
C ALA A 111 -1.97 8.28 -2.97
N PRO A 112 -3.20 7.88 -3.36
CA PRO A 112 -4.41 8.42 -2.75
C PRO A 112 -4.46 8.19 -1.23
N CYS A 113 -5.14 9.10 -0.54
CA CYS A 113 -5.47 9.04 0.88
C CYS A 113 -5.81 7.64 1.41
N GLU A 114 -6.70 6.94 0.72
CA GLU A 114 -7.22 5.62 1.12
C GLU A 114 -6.15 4.54 1.05
N GLN A 115 -5.22 4.68 0.11
CA GLN A 115 -4.12 3.75 -0.09
C GLN A 115 -3.07 3.97 1.00
N TRP A 116 -2.74 5.23 1.30
CA TRP A 116 -1.92 5.55 2.46
C TRP A 116 -2.55 5.02 3.76
N ALA A 117 -3.85 5.25 3.98
CA ALA A 117 -4.54 4.70 5.16
C ALA A 117 -4.38 3.17 5.27
N THR A 118 -4.48 2.47 4.13
CA THR A 118 -4.24 1.03 4.05
C THR A 118 -2.81 0.65 4.44
N THR A 119 -1.79 1.37 3.95
CA THR A 119 -0.38 1.16 4.33
C THR A 119 -0.16 1.37 5.83
N PHE A 120 -0.69 2.44 6.42
CA PHE A 120 -0.57 2.71 7.85
C PHE A 120 -1.19 1.57 8.68
N ALA A 121 -2.38 1.10 8.29
CA ALA A 121 -3.04 -0.02 8.94
C ALA A 121 -2.21 -1.32 8.84
N GLN A 122 -1.58 -1.59 7.70
CA GLN A 122 -0.72 -2.77 7.52
C GLN A 122 0.53 -2.73 8.41
N VAL A 123 1.19 -1.57 8.55
CA VAL A 123 2.33 -1.40 9.48
C VAL A 123 1.92 -1.78 10.91
N GLY A 124 0.72 -1.34 11.33
CA GLY A 124 0.13 -1.70 12.62
C GLY A 124 -0.20 -3.19 12.75
N ALA A 125 -0.82 -3.78 11.72
CA ALA A 125 -1.17 -5.20 11.67
C ALA A 125 0.07 -6.11 11.75
N CYS A 126 1.16 -5.69 11.12
CA CYS A 126 2.47 -6.35 11.21
C CYS A 126 3.18 -6.12 12.55
N ARG A 127 2.62 -5.29 13.44
CA ARG A 127 3.22 -4.87 14.71
C ARG A 127 4.65 -4.36 14.55
N TYR A 128 4.94 -3.65 13.47
CA TYR A 128 6.29 -3.21 13.14
C TYR A 128 6.70 -1.99 13.98
N GLU A 129 7.24 -2.24 15.18
CA GLU A 129 7.66 -1.18 16.12
C GLU A 129 8.57 -0.11 15.51
N PRO A 130 9.57 -0.41 14.67
CA PRO A 130 10.42 0.62 14.07
C PRO A 130 9.66 1.62 13.18
N GLY A 131 8.46 1.26 12.72
CA GLY A 131 7.57 2.13 11.95
C GLY A 131 6.77 3.13 12.82
N ALA A 132 6.88 3.10 14.15
CA ALA A 132 6.12 3.99 15.02
C ALA A 132 6.33 5.50 14.73
N PRO A 133 7.53 6.01 14.41
CA PRO A 133 7.69 7.41 14.02
C PRO A 133 6.92 7.80 12.75
N PHE A 134 6.89 6.90 11.76
CA PHE A 134 6.09 7.07 10.54
C PHE A 134 4.60 7.16 10.87
N LEU A 135 4.11 6.27 11.74
CA LEU A 135 2.73 6.31 12.20
C LEU A 135 2.42 7.64 12.92
N VAL A 136 3.25 8.04 13.89
CA VAL A 136 3.07 9.34 14.59
C VAL A 136 3.00 10.51 13.60
N GLY A 137 3.77 10.50 12.51
CA GLY A 137 3.66 11.48 11.45
C GLY A 137 2.27 11.53 10.80
N GLY A 138 1.64 10.37 10.59
CA GLY A 138 0.29 10.24 10.03
C GLY A 138 -0.83 10.84 10.89
N LEU A 139 -0.62 11.03 12.19
CA LEU A 139 -1.59 11.69 13.08
C LEU A 139 -1.82 13.16 12.73
N ARG A 140 -0.87 13.77 12.01
CA ARG A 140 -0.93 15.17 11.55
C ARG A 140 -1.26 15.28 10.05
N HIS A 141 -1.63 14.18 9.42
CA HIS A 141 -1.93 14.17 7.99
C HIS A 141 -3.23 14.94 7.71
N ALA A 142 -3.30 15.66 6.59
CA ALA A 142 -4.51 16.38 6.17
C ALA A 142 -5.71 15.44 5.85
N CYS A 143 -5.48 14.12 5.89
CA CYS A 143 -6.45 13.12 5.48
C CYS A 143 -6.93 12.33 6.68
N LEU A 144 -8.22 12.46 7.01
CA LEU A 144 -8.79 11.84 8.21
C LEU A 144 -8.68 10.30 8.20
N ASN A 145 -8.72 9.67 7.02
CA ASN A 145 -8.52 8.22 6.89
C ASN A 145 -7.11 7.80 7.33
N VAL A 146 -6.09 8.59 6.98
CA VAL A 146 -4.69 8.33 7.39
C VAL A 146 -4.52 8.55 8.90
N VAL A 147 -5.13 9.61 9.45
CA VAL A 147 -5.09 9.89 10.89
C VAL A 147 -5.67 8.71 11.67
N ARG A 148 -6.87 8.25 11.32
CA ARG A 148 -7.54 7.12 11.99
C ARG A 148 -6.77 5.80 11.84
N ALA A 149 -6.23 5.53 10.65
CA ALA A 149 -5.43 4.34 10.41
C ALA A 149 -4.14 4.37 11.25
N SER A 150 -3.51 5.54 11.39
CA SER A 150 -2.35 5.73 12.24
C SER A 150 -2.64 5.47 13.72
N GLU A 151 -3.72 6.06 14.26
CA GLU A 151 -4.14 5.83 15.65
C GLU A 151 -4.35 4.33 15.92
N GLY A 152 -5.11 3.66 15.06
CA GLY A 152 -5.37 2.24 15.17
C GLY A 152 -4.10 1.39 15.08
N ALA A 153 -3.18 1.76 14.18
CA ALA A 153 -1.90 1.09 14.02
C ALA A 153 -1.00 1.23 15.25
N LEU A 154 -0.89 2.43 15.82
CA LEU A 154 -0.12 2.67 17.05
C LEU A 154 -0.68 1.90 18.24
N LEU A 155 -2.00 1.84 18.39
CA LEU A 155 -2.66 1.04 19.43
C LEU A 155 -2.51 -0.47 19.20
N SER A 156 -2.29 -0.91 17.96
CA SER A 156 -2.03 -2.32 17.64
C SER A 156 -0.59 -2.74 17.98
N ILE A 157 0.36 -1.82 17.80
CA ILE A 157 1.77 -2.01 18.19
C ILE A 157 1.92 -1.95 19.72
N TYR A 158 1.20 -1.03 20.38
CA TYR A 158 1.27 -0.77 21.82
C TYR A 158 -0.09 -0.96 22.50
N PRO A 159 -0.55 -2.21 22.67
CA PRO A 159 -1.88 -2.51 23.18
C PRO A 159 -2.10 -2.10 24.66
N ASP A 160 -1.01 -1.86 25.39
CA ASP A 160 -1.00 -1.40 26.79
C ASP A 160 -1.24 0.12 26.95
N ALA A 161 -1.36 0.87 25.85
CA ALA A 161 -1.61 2.30 25.90
C ALA A 161 -2.97 2.63 26.55
N PRO A 162 -3.07 3.70 27.37
CA PRO A 162 -4.29 4.07 28.09
C PRO A 162 -5.32 4.72 27.14
N LYS A 163 -5.98 3.91 26.29
CA LYS A 163 -6.88 4.36 25.22
C LYS A 163 -7.88 5.43 25.66
N ALA A 164 -8.49 5.27 26.83
CA ALA A 164 -9.49 6.21 27.37
C ALA A 164 -8.93 7.63 27.65
N GLN A 165 -7.61 7.77 27.78
CA GLN A 165 -6.92 9.04 28.04
C GLN A 165 -6.36 9.69 26.77
N LEU A 166 -6.41 8.98 25.63
CA LEU A 166 -5.87 9.42 24.34
C LEU A 166 -7.03 9.82 23.42
N ALA A 167 -7.72 10.91 23.75
CA ALA A 167 -8.95 11.34 23.09
C ALA A 167 -8.72 12.15 21.81
N THR A 168 -7.50 12.63 21.56
CA THR A 168 -7.14 13.48 20.42
C THR A 168 -5.85 12.98 19.74
N PRO A 169 -5.70 13.20 18.42
CA PRO A 169 -4.47 12.86 17.70
C PRO A 169 -3.21 13.46 18.32
N GLU A 170 -3.31 14.67 18.88
CA GLU A 170 -2.20 15.35 19.57
C GLU A 170 -1.79 14.61 20.84
N GLN A 171 -2.76 14.15 21.65
CA GLN A 171 -2.49 13.35 22.84
C GLN A 171 -1.88 12.00 22.47
N VAL A 172 -2.40 11.34 21.43
CA VAL A 172 -1.85 10.09 20.88
C VAL A 172 -0.40 10.30 20.47
N ALA A 173 -0.12 11.34 19.68
CA ALA A 173 1.23 11.66 19.22
C ALA A 173 2.18 11.93 20.39
N ALA A 174 1.78 12.76 21.35
CA ALA A 174 2.58 13.09 22.52
C ALA A 174 2.92 11.85 23.36
N TYR A 175 1.93 10.99 23.61
CA TYR A 175 2.11 9.74 24.35
C TYR A 175 3.13 8.82 23.66
N PHE A 176 2.96 8.56 22.37
CA PHE A 176 3.83 7.63 21.64
C PHE A 176 5.24 8.19 21.43
N LEU A 177 5.38 9.51 21.20
CA LEU A 177 6.70 10.16 21.20
C LEU A 177 7.42 10.01 22.53
N ALA A 178 6.73 10.22 23.65
CA ALA A 178 7.32 10.05 24.98
C ALA A 178 7.70 8.59 25.26
N ARG A 179 6.87 7.63 24.84
CA ARG A 179 7.12 6.19 25.00
C ARG A 179 8.35 5.73 24.22
N MET A 180 8.50 6.15 22.96
CA MET A 180 9.66 5.80 22.13
C MET A 180 10.98 6.30 22.74
N LYS A 181 10.99 7.52 23.30
CA LYS A 181 12.17 8.08 23.98
C LYS A 181 12.62 7.32 25.23
N ARG A 182 11.72 6.56 25.89
CA ARG A 182 12.04 5.78 27.10
C ARG A 182 12.62 4.40 26.81
N ARG A 183 12.56 3.94 25.55
CA ARG A 183 13.07 2.62 25.12
C ARG A 183 14.48 2.69 24.51
N HIS A 184 15.00 3.90 24.29
CA HIS A 184 16.38 4.18 23.89
C HIS A 184 17.16 4.71 25.08
#